data_AF-G5A8F3-F1
#
_entry.id   AF-G5A8F3-F1
#
_cell.length_a   1.000
_cell.length_b   1.000
_cell.length_c   1.000
_cell.angle_alpha   90.00
_cell.angle_beta   90.00
_cell.angle_gamma   90.00
#
_symmetry.space_group_name_H-M   'P 1'
#
loop_
_entity.id
_entity.type
_entity.pdbx_description
1 polymer ?
#
loop_
_entity_poly.entity_id
_entity_poly.type
_entity_poly.pdbx_seq_one_letter_code
_entity_poly.pdbx_strand_id
1 'polypeptide(L)'
;MNLPAFLLADIGGASFTSIEASKIDHDKEQPFAQLAPVTATEKAAVRFKPSLEVVKGCHPYSAVNAAGETSAGLKGTDKPDGKCKGSILGSQVYGRAGRGSEAVTGTRCRVA
;
A
#
# COMPACT_ATOMS: atom_id res chain seq x y z
N MET A 1 33.10 48.72 33.08
CA MET A 1 32.80 48.54 31.64
C MET A 1 33.58 47.31 31.21
N ASN A 2 33.03 46.20 30.71
CA ASN A 2 31.78 45.97 30.00
C ASN A 2 31.49 44.44 29.99
N LEU A 3 30.26 44.01 30.23
CA LEU A 3 29.78 42.65 29.90
C LEU A 3 29.35 42.62 28.42
N PRO A 4 29.59 41.54 27.68
CA PRO A 4 28.69 41.13 26.60
C PRO A 4 28.16 39.73 26.95
N ALA A 5 26.94 39.64 27.48
CA ALA A 5 25.69 39.56 26.71
C ALA A 5 25.63 38.28 25.85
N PHE A 6 24.85 37.33 26.34
CA PHE A 6 24.40 36.09 25.71
C PHE A 6 23.97 36.28 24.25
N LEU A 7 24.32 35.32 23.40
CA LEU A 7 23.52 34.97 22.22
C LEU A 7 23.33 33.44 22.22
N LEU A 8 22.16 33.00 22.69
CA LEU A 8 21.65 31.66 22.47
C LEU A 8 21.24 31.56 21.00
N ALA A 9 21.83 30.63 20.26
CA ALA A 9 21.41 30.32 18.90
C ALA A 9 20.09 29.55 18.95
N ASP A 10 19.00 30.18 18.50
CA ASP A 10 17.71 29.53 18.27
C ASP A 10 17.84 28.51 17.12
N ILE A 11 18.00 27.24 17.48
CA ILE A 11 17.83 26.13 16.53
C ILE A 11 16.32 25.94 16.34
N GLY A 12 15.77 26.60 15.33
CA GLY A 12 14.39 26.38 14.89
C GLY A 12 14.20 24.92 14.48
N GLY A 13 13.47 24.16 15.29
CA GLY A 13 13.11 22.77 14.99
C GLY A 13 12.13 22.70 13.82
N ALA A 14 12.50 21.98 12.76
CA ALA A 14 11.59 21.63 11.69
C ALA A 14 10.50 20.70 12.24
N SER A 15 9.26 21.19 12.29
CA SER A 15 8.11 20.41 12.71
C SER A 15 7.64 19.55 11.54
N PHE A 16 7.84 18.22 11.63
CA PHE A 16 7.27 17.29 10.66
C PHE A 16 5.79 17.07 11.01
N THR A 17 4.88 17.57 10.18
CA THR A 17 3.44 17.27 10.31
C THR A 17 3.13 16.00 9.54
N SER A 18 2.70 14.95 10.24
CA SER A 18 2.16 13.73 9.62
C SER A 18 0.70 13.98 9.20
N ILE A 19 0.40 13.88 7.90
CA ILE A 19 -0.99 13.83 7.42
C ILE A 19 -1.37 12.34 7.33
N GLU A 20 -2.31 11.92 8.17
CA GLU A 20 -2.92 10.59 8.07
C GLU A 20 -3.85 10.53 6.85
N ALA A 21 -3.77 9.44 6.09
CA ALA A 21 -4.70 9.19 5.00
C ALA A 21 -6.13 9.00 5.54
N SER A 22 -7.12 9.61 4.87
CA SER A 22 -8.54 9.40 5.19
C SER A 22 -8.89 7.91 5.10
N LYS A 23 -9.76 7.44 5.98
CA LYS A 23 -10.27 6.06 5.97
C LYS A 23 -11.67 6.02 5.39
N ILE A 24 -11.92 5.10 4.46
CA ILE A 24 -13.23 4.89 3.84
C ILE A 24 -13.70 3.44 3.98
N ASP A 25 -15.00 3.21 3.82
CA ASP A 25 -15.58 1.86 3.97
C ASP A 25 -14.95 0.87 2.99
N HIS A 26 -14.75 -0.38 3.43
CA HIS A 26 -14.01 -1.39 2.67
C HIS A 26 -14.66 -1.77 1.34
N ASP A 27 -15.95 -1.49 1.17
CA ASP A 27 -16.75 -1.75 -0.02
C ASP A 27 -16.88 -0.53 -0.97
N LYS A 28 -16.35 0.62 -0.56
CA LYS A 28 -16.35 1.87 -1.36
C LYS A 28 -15.00 2.21 -1.98
N GLU A 29 -13.94 1.50 -1.58
CA GLU A 29 -12.60 1.60 -2.15
C GLU A 29 -12.59 1.14 -3.62
N GLN A 30 -12.42 2.09 -4.55
CA GLN A 30 -12.34 1.81 -5.98
C GLN A 30 -10.99 1.17 -6.32
N PRO A 31 -10.96 -0.07 -6.87
CA PRO A 31 -9.72 -0.68 -7.34
C PRO A 31 -9.12 0.06 -8.54
N PHE A 32 -7.80 -0.04 -8.68
CA PHE A 32 -7.10 0.47 -9.86
C PHE A 32 -7.28 -0.48 -11.04
N ALA A 33 -7.59 0.08 -12.21
CA ALA A 33 -7.54 -0.68 -13.45
C ALA A 33 -6.10 -1.15 -13.71
N GLN A 34 -5.94 -2.43 -14.11
CA GLN A 34 -4.63 -2.94 -14.49
C GLN A 34 -4.14 -2.22 -15.75
N LEU A 35 -3.10 -1.41 -15.62
CA LEU A 35 -2.51 -0.68 -16.75
C LEU A 35 -1.89 -1.64 -17.76
N ALA A 36 -1.84 -1.20 -19.02
CA ALA A 36 -1.13 -1.93 -20.06
C ALA A 36 0.38 -1.92 -19.76
N PRO A 37 1.02 -3.10 -19.59
CA PRO A 37 2.41 -3.16 -19.14
C PRO A 37 3.36 -2.70 -20.25
N VAL A 38 4.19 -1.70 -19.94
CA VAL A 38 5.11 -1.07 -20.90
C VAL A 38 6.53 -1.65 -20.71
N THR A 39 7.02 -1.67 -19.47
CA THR A 39 8.38 -2.11 -19.14
C THR A 39 8.50 -3.62 -19.06
N ALA A 40 9.72 -4.15 -19.20
CA ALA A 40 9.96 -5.60 -19.06
C ALA A 40 9.54 -6.12 -17.67
N THR A 41 9.74 -5.32 -16.63
CA THR A 41 9.34 -5.65 -15.26
C THR A 41 7.83 -5.67 -15.08
N GLU A 42 7.09 -4.70 -15.64
CA GLU A 42 5.62 -4.71 -15.63
C GLU A 42 5.06 -5.88 -16.43
N LYS A 43 5.64 -6.17 -17.60
CA LYS A 43 5.23 -7.32 -18.42
C LYS A 43 5.45 -8.63 -17.69
N ALA A 44 6.57 -8.75 -16.97
CA ALA A 44 6.82 -9.90 -16.10
C ALA A 44 5.81 -9.96 -14.94
N ALA A 45 5.52 -8.84 -14.28
CA ALA A 45 4.55 -8.79 -13.18
C ALA A 45 3.14 -9.24 -13.62
N VAL A 46 2.69 -8.79 -14.80
CA VAL A 46 1.40 -9.22 -15.35
C VAL A 46 1.44 -10.68 -15.81
N ARG A 47 2.54 -11.12 -16.44
CA ARG A 47 2.71 -12.50 -16.92
C ARG A 47 2.75 -13.53 -15.79
N PHE A 48 3.38 -13.20 -14.68
CA PHE A 48 3.52 -14.08 -13.52
C PHE A 48 2.49 -13.80 -12.42
N LYS A 49 1.41 -13.09 -12.75
CA LYS A 49 0.30 -12.87 -11.80
C LYS A 49 -0.27 -14.22 -11.34
N PRO A 50 -0.27 -14.52 -10.03
CA PRO A 50 -0.75 -15.80 -9.54
C PRO A 50 -2.27 -15.93 -9.67
N SER A 51 -2.75 -17.16 -9.74
CA SER A 51 -4.15 -17.48 -9.45
C SER A 51 -4.31 -17.62 -7.94
N LEU A 52 -5.37 -17.04 -7.40
CA LEU A 52 -5.69 -17.11 -5.96
C LEU A 52 -7.08 -17.71 -5.79
N GLU A 53 -7.13 -18.88 -5.16
CA GLU A 53 -8.38 -19.49 -4.70
C GLU A 53 -8.57 -19.18 -3.21
N VAL A 54 -9.69 -18.53 -2.87
CA VAL A 54 -10.04 -18.22 -1.48
C VAL A 54 -10.96 -19.32 -0.95
N VAL A 55 -10.38 -20.29 -0.23
CA VAL A 55 -11.14 -21.41 0.35
C VAL A 55 -11.97 -20.98 1.57
N LYS A 56 -11.46 -20.02 2.35
CA LYS A 56 -12.12 -19.49 3.55
C LYS A 56 -11.62 -18.09 3.86
N GLY A 57 -12.51 -17.26 4.41
CA GLY A 57 -12.19 -15.91 4.86
C GLY A 57 -12.56 -14.85 3.84
N CYS A 58 -11.89 -13.70 3.92
CA CYS A 58 -12.18 -12.57 3.05
C CYS A 58 -11.56 -12.73 1.66
N HIS A 59 -12.33 -12.35 0.64
CA HIS A 59 -11.81 -12.12 -0.70
C HIS A 59 -10.92 -10.87 -0.73
N PRO A 60 -10.04 -10.71 -1.73
CA PRO A 60 -9.25 -9.49 -1.88
C PRO A 60 -10.12 -8.28 -2.23
N TYR A 61 -9.92 -7.19 -1.48
CA TYR A 61 -10.49 -5.85 -1.69
C TYR A 61 -9.38 -4.86 -2.02
N SER A 62 -9.76 -3.71 -2.58
CA SER A 62 -8.84 -2.58 -2.66
C SER A 62 -8.52 -2.04 -1.26
N ALA A 63 -7.27 -1.65 -1.07
CA ALA A 63 -6.75 -1.17 0.21
C ALA A 63 -6.53 0.35 0.18
N VAL A 64 -6.34 0.90 -1.02
CA VAL A 64 -6.14 2.31 -1.29
C VAL A 64 -6.78 2.68 -2.62
N ASN A 65 -7.24 3.92 -2.75
CA ASN A 65 -7.78 4.46 -3.98
C ASN A 65 -6.87 5.55 -4.57
N ALA A 66 -7.27 6.12 -5.72
CA ALA A 66 -6.51 7.16 -6.42
C ALA A 66 -6.39 8.49 -5.63
N ALA A 67 -7.30 8.75 -4.69
CA ALA A 67 -7.24 9.90 -3.81
C ALA A 67 -6.29 9.69 -2.60
N GLY A 68 -5.71 8.50 -2.47
CA GLY A 68 -4.84 8.13 -1.34
C GLY A 68 -5.62 7.84 -0.06
N GLU A 69 -6.93 7.66 -0.14
CA GLU A 69 -7.73 7.15 0.98
C GLU A 69 -7.40 5.66 1.19
N THR A 70 -7.65 5.18 2.41
CA THR A 70 -7.35 3.80 2.82
C THR A 70 -8.58 3.08 3.32
N SER A 71 -8.64 1.77 3.10
CA SER A 71 -9.72 0.93 3.60
C SER A 71 -9.77 0.97 5.14
N ALA A 72 -10.94 1.25 5.70
CA ALA A 72 -11.21 1.14 7.13
C ALA A 72 -11.20 -0.32 7.61
N GLY A 73 -11.31 -1.27 6.68
CA GLY A 73 -11.39 -2.70 6.96
C GLY A 73 -12.69 -3.09 7.66
N LEU A 74 -12.69 -4.31 8.21
CA LEU A 74 -13.83 -4.87 8.95
C LEU A 74 -13.40 -5.22 10.38
N LYS A 75 -14.31 -4.99 11.32
CA LYS A 75 -14.13 -5.47 12.70
C LYS A 75 -14.24 -6.99 12.72
N GLY A 76 -13.26 -7.67 13.32
CA GLY A 76 -13.18 -9.13 13.39
C GLY A 76 -14.17 -9.81 14.35
N THR A 77 -15.36 -9.25 14.59
CA THR A 77 -16.38 -9.80 15.50
C THR A 77 -17.39 -10.71 14.81
N ASP A 78 -17.50 -10.62 13.48
CA ASP A 78 -18.44 -11.40 12.68
C ASP A 78 -17.83 -12.74 12.22
N LYS A 79 -18.59 -13.53 11.47
CA LYS A 79 -18.08 -14.74 10.79
C LYS A 79 -16.85 -14.38 9.94
N PRO A 80 -15.89 -15.31 9.73
CA PRO A 80 -14.64 -15.04 9.00
C PRO A 80 -14.80 -14.43 7.60
N ASP A 81 -15.96 -14.61 6.97
CA ASP A 81 -16.32 -14.11 5.64
C ASP A 81 -17.58 -13.21 5.66
N GLY A 82 -18.07 -12.80 6.84
CA GLY A 82 -19.43 -12.29 7.03
C GLY A 82 -19.81 -11.08 6.18
N LYS A 83 -18.85 -10.18 5.92
CA LYS A 83 -19.03 -8.96 5.13
C LYS A 83 -17.94 -8.74 4.07
N CYS A 84 -17.19 -9.79 3.74
CA CYS A 84 -16.02 -9.70 2.86
C CYS A 84 -15.97 -10.82 1.80
N LYS A 85 -17.14 -11.25 1.29
CA LYS A 85 -17.25 -12.33 0.29
C LYS A 85 -16.91 -11.92 -1.15
N GLY A 86 -16.73 -10.64 -1.41
CA GLY A 86 -16.28 -10.10 -2.69
C GLY A 86 -16.77 -8.68 -2.86
N SER A 87 -15.91 -7.80 -3.38
CA SER A 87 -16.28 -6.42 -3.67
C SER A 87 -17.10 -6.34 -4.94
N ILE A 88 -18.19 -5.56 -4.92
CA ILE A 88 -18.96 -5.23 -6.13
C ILE A 88 -18.16 -4.37 -7.11
N LEU A 89 -17.15 -3.64 -6.62
CA LEU A 89 -16.27 -2.79 -7.43
C LEU A 89 -15.10 -3.58 -8.05
N GLY A 90 -14.96 -4.85 -7.69
CA GLY A 90 -13.87 -5.73 -8.13
C GLY A 90 -12.76 -5.91 -7.08
N SER A 91 -11.91 -6.90 -7.32
CA SER A 91 -10.76 -7.23 -6.45
C SER A 91 -9.48 -6.50 -6.87
N GLN A 92 -8.53 -6.39 -5.94
CA GLN A 92 -7.22 -5.80 -6.18
C GLN A 92 -6.09 -6.76 -5.76
N VAL A 93 -5.04 -6.82 -6.57
CA VAL A 93 -3.76 -7.47 -6.24
C VAL A 93 -2.65 -6.45 -6.46
N TYR A 94 -1.64 -6.44 -5.58
CA TYR A 94 -0.49 -5.54 -5.66
C TYR A 94 0.77 -6.35 -5.90
N GLY A 95 1.60 -5.92 -6.86
CA GLY A 95 2.88 -6.54 -7.16
C GLY A 95 4.02 -5.54 -6.99
N ARG A 96 5.15 -5.98 -6.44
CA ARG A 96 6.39 -5.22 -6.38
C ARG A 96 7.53 -6.10 -6.88
N ALA A 97 8.37 -5.55 -7.75
CA ALA A 97 9.51 -6.25 -8.33
C ALA A 97 10.80 -5.49 -8.05
N GLY A 98 11.89 -6.23 -7.85
CA GLY A 98 13.23 -5.70 -7.61
C GLY A 98 14.30 -6.62 -8.23
N ARG A 99 15.49 -6.07 -8.49
CA ARG A 99 16.65 -6.86 -8.93
C ARG A 99 17.43 -7.35 -7.72
N GLY A 100 17.96 -8.58 -7.82
CA GLY A 100 18.75 -9.21 -6.77
C GLY A 100 20.15 -8.59 -6.59
N SER A 101 20.19 -7.47 -5.86
CA SER A 101 21.31 -6.97 -5.03
C SER A 101 20.83 -6.03 -3.91
N GLU A 102 19.55 -5.62 -3.94
CA GLU A 102 18.77 -5.11 -2.79
C GLU A 102 17.91 -6.21 -2.13
N ALA A 103 17.99 -7.43 -2.65
CA ALA A 103 17.51 -8.65 -2.04
C ALA A 103 18.70 -9.62 -2.00
N VAL A 104 18.94 -10.21 -0.82
CA VAL A 104 19.96 -11.25 -0.53
C VAL A 104 20.35 -12.03 -1.80
N THR A 105 21.55 -11.72 -2.29
CA THR A 105 22.38 -12.40 -3.30
C THR A 105 21.65 -13.22 -4.37
N GLY A 106 21.60 -12.71 -5.60
CA GLY A 106 21.47 -13.53 -6.81
C GLY A 106 20.50 -12.98 -7.85
N THR A 107 21.00 -12.88 -9.09
CA THR A 107 20.35 -12.43 -10.33
C THR A 107 19.06 -13.20 -10.67
N ARG A 108 17.97 -12.97 -9.94
CA ARG A 108 16.63 -13.46 -10.26
C ARG A 108 15.62 -12.33 -10.09
N CYS A 109 14.88 -12.00 -11.16
CA CYS A 109 13.65 -11.23 -11.01
C CYS A 109 12.67 -12.05 -10.18
N ARG A 110 12.43 -11.66 -8.93
CA ARG A 110 11.33 -12.21 -8.13
C ARG A 110 10.12 -11.31 -8.37
N VAL A 111 9.11 -11.87 -9.04
CA VAL A 111 7.75 -11.32 -9.01
C VAL A 111 7.09 -12.00 -7.81
N ALA A 112 6.76 -11.22 -6.78
CA ALA A 112 5.99 -11.68 -5.63
C ALA A 112 4.51 -11.82 -6.00
#